data_AF-A0A2D8M3K3-F1
#
_entry.id   AF-A0A2D8M3K3-F1
#
_cell.length_a   1.000
_cell.length_b   1.000
_cell.length_c   1.000
_cell.angle_alpha   90.00
_cell.angle_beta   90.00
_cell.angle_gamma   90.00
#
_symmetry.space_group_name_H-M   'P 1'
#
loop_
_entity.id
_entity.type
_entity.pdbx_description
1 polymer ?
#
loop_
_entity_poly.entity_id
_entity_poly.type
_entity_poly.pdbx_seq_one_letter_code
_entity_poly.pdbx_strand_id
1 'polypeptide(L)'
;MTNLVKITFIIFILILPCFSEASEIFTGPIPHTSSNYIVISGEIRPNDEIRFNQIAQNISNGVVVLASPGGSVIPALEIGKIISERGFKTMVPDNTLCASSCALIWIAGKEKFLDDSSVLGFHAAHIFKEGIAYESGVGNALIGAYLNDLGLSTKAIIFITTAPPEGIAVLDKKTGIDVGIAYSFLSTGDDLLQKQSLELKNEPYNPVGAVAAFYKALSHADGNIASSYVVPSKRGIGPFNEENIFKFYSQMKKPLQVKNIEQINFDTVIVNYVYTKTKTSCEGRAIVKTEYYMGNTLIRQIQANC
;
A
#
# COMPACT_ATOMS: atom_id res chain seq x y z
N MET A 1 6.53 60.90 -27.45
CA MET A 1 5.93 59.65 -27.97
C MET A 1 6.75 58.49 -27.41
N THR A 2 6.04 57.52 -26.85
CA THR A 2 6.43 56.49 -25.89
C THR A 2 7.51 55.50 -26.34
N ASN A 3 8.41 55.16 -25.40
CA ASN A 3 9.37 54.06 -25.44
C ASN A 3 8.69 52.69 -25.60
N LEU A 4 9.29 51.78 -26.38
CA LEU A 4 8.94 50.36 -26.39
C LEU A 4 10.22 49.51 -26.27
N VAL A 5 10.59 49.19 -25.04
CA VAL A 5 11.65 48.22 -24.72
C VAL A 5 11.04 46.82 -24.87
N LYS A 6 11.51 46.04 -25.85
CA LYS A 6 11.16 44.62 -25.97
C LYS A 6 11.89 43.83 -24.87
N ILE A 7 11.17 43.46 -23.82
CA ILE A 7 11.65 42.54 -22.78
C ILE A 7 11.44 41.12 -23.29
N THR A 8 12.51 40.48 -23.75
CA THR A 8 12.52 39.05 -24.06
C THR A 8 12.52 38.27 -22.75
N PHE A 9 11.41 37.62 -22.41
CA PHE A 9 11.28 36.74 -21.26
C PHE A 9 12.02 35.43 -21.57
N ILE A 10 13.25 35.27 -21.08
CA ILE A 10 13.94 33.98 -21.08
C ILE A 10 13.34 33.15 -19.95
N ILE A 11 12.50 32.18 -20.30
CA ILE A 11 11.96 31.19 -19.37
C ILE A 11 13.12 30.27 -18.99
N PHE A 12 13.71 30.55 -17.82
CA PHE A 12 14.64 29.64 -17.17
C PHE A 12 13.80 28.48 -16.61
N ILE A 13 13.77 27.35 -17.32
CA ILE A 13 13.21 26.11 -16.80
C ILE A 13 14.12 25.69 -15.65
N LEU A 14 13.73 26.02 -14.43
CA LEU A 14 14.25 25.44 -13.20
C LEU A 14 13.89 23.96 -13.22
N ILE A 15 14.78 23.15 -13.78
CA ILE A 15 14.80 21.71 -13.55
C ILE A 15 15.11 21.58 -12.06
N LEU A 16 14.08 21.34 -11.24
CA LEU A 16 14.28 20.95 -9.85
C LEU A 16 15.01 19.60 -9.87
N PRO A 17 16.29 19.52 -9.46
CA PRO A 17 16.91 18.23 -9.25
C PRO A 17 16.10 17.49 -8.19
N CYS A 18 15.70 16.26 -8.53
CA CYS A 18 15.19 15.29 -7.57
C CYS A 18 16.32 15.02 -6.58
N PHE A 19 16.32 15.72 -5.43
CA PHE A 19 17.25 15.46 -4.36
C PHE A 19 16.89 14.08 -3.77
N SER A 20 17.70 13.07 -4.11
CA SER A 20 17.75 11.83 -3.34
C SER A 20 18.45 12.15 -2.01
N GLU A 21 17.65 12.49 -1.01
CA GLU A 21 18.18 12.70 0.35
C GLU A 21 18.65 11.37 0.95
N ALA A 22 19.71 11.42 1.75
CA ALA A 22 20.25 10.28 2.49
C ALA A 22 19.18 9.68 3.42
N SER A 23 19.39 8.48 3.94
CA SER A 23 18.39 7.93 4.84
C SER A 23 18.17 8.82 6.06
N GLU A 24 16.90 9.16 6.32
CA GLU A 24 16.52 9.83 7.54
C GLU A 24 16.28 8.77 8.60
N ILE A 25 17.15 8.76 9.61
CA ILE A 25 16.98 7.91 10.79
C ILE A 25 16.57 8.78 11.98
N PHE A 26 15.34 8.60 12.44
CA PHE A 26 14.80 9.25 13.62
C PHE A 26 14.13 8.24 14.57
N THR A 27 14.04 8.62 15.84
CA THR A 27 13.54 7.76 16.91
C THR A 27 12.59 8.52 17.82
N GLY A 28 11.63 7.81 18.39
CA GLY A 28 10.73 8.35 19.39
C GLY A 28 10.06 7.26 20.23
N PRO A 29 9.48 7.63 21.38
CA PRO A 29 8.70 6.69 22.19
C PRO A 29 7.38 6.36 21.48
N ILE A 30 6.94 5.10 21.57
CA ILE A 30 5.59 4.70 21.16
C ILE A 30 4.63 5.00 22.32
N PRO A 31 3.61 5.87 22.12
CA PRO A 31 2.70 6.28 23.19
C PRO A 31 2.09 5.09 23.93
N HIS A 32 2.00 5.21 25.26
CA HIS A 32 1.42 4.18 26.14
C HIS A 32 2.14 2.82 26.14
N THR A 33 3.40 2.76 25.66
CA THR A 33 4.24 1.56 25.74
C THR A 33 5.63 1.89 26.26
N SER A 34 6.41 0.87 26.63
CA SER A 34 7.84 0.99 26.93
C SER A 34 8.73 0.85 25.68
N SER A 35 8.13 0.80 24.49
CA SER A 35 8.84 0.58 23.23
C SER A 35 9.17 1.90 22.54
N ASN A 36 10.26 1.91 21.77
CA ASN A 36 10.60 3.02 20.89
C ASN A 36 10.44 2.60 19.44
N TYR A 37 10.12 3.54 18.56
CA TYR A 37 10.22 3.32 17.13
C TYR A 37 11.53 3.91 16.59
N ILE A 38 12.10 3.27 15.58
CA ILE A 38 13.23 3.78 14.79
C ILE A 38 12.78 3.78 13.34
N VAL A 39 12.68 4.93 12.69
CA VAL A 39 12.32 5.01 11.28
C VAL A 39 13.59 4.98 10.45
N ILE A 40 13.60 4.20 9.38
CA ILE A 40 14.61 4.26 8.31
C ILE A 40 13.85 4.56 7.02
N SER A 41 13.95 5.79 6.53
CA SER A 41 13.37 6.23 5.27
C SER A 41 14.45 6.71 4.31
N GLY A 42 14.19 6.69 2.99
CA GLY A 42 15.16 7.15 1.99
C GLY A 42 16.25 6.13 1.63
N GLU A 43 17.25 6.55 0.86
CA GLU A 43 18.30 5.64 0.36
C GLU A 43 19.27 5.21 1.46
N ILE A 44 19.50 3.90 1.61
CA ILE A 44 20.46 3.33 2.56
C ILE A 44 21.88 3.52 2.01
N ARG A 45 22.71 4.27 2.73
CA ARG A 45 24.06 4.64 2.32
C ARG A 45 25.12 4.07 3.27
N PRO A 46 26.39 4.02 2.84
CA PRO A 46 27.49 3.66 3.73
C PRO A 46 27.50 4.55 4.99
N ASN A 47 27.75 3.93 6.15
CA ASN A 47 27.73 4.52 7.49
C ASN A 47 26.35 4.71 8.15
N ASP A 48 25.25 4.41 7.45
CA ASP A 48 23.92 4.42 8.09
C ASP A 48 23.83 3.35 9.19
N GLU A 49 24.56 2.24 9.06
CA GLU A 49 24.69 1.21 10.09
C GLU A 49 25.32 1.73 11.38
N ILE A 50 26.25 2.68 11.28
CA ILE A 50 26.90 3.31 12.44
C ILE A 50 25.88 4.19 13.17
N ARG A 51 25.14 5.02 12.43
CA ARG A 51 24.09 5.88 12.98
C ARG A 51 22.97 5.06 13.62
N PHE A 52 22.53 4.00 12.93
CA PHE A 52 21.53 3.09 13.45
C PHE A 52 22.00 2.44 14.76
N ASN A 53 23.24 1.93 14.81
CA ASN A 53 23.80 1.30 16.01
C ASN A 53 23.82 2.26 17.21
N GLN A 54 24.24 3.52 17.01
CA GLN A 54 24.27 4.54 18.06
C GLN A 54 22.88 4.79 18.67
N ILE A 55 21.83 4.80 17.83
CA ILE A 55 20.45 4.94 18.28
C ILE A 55 19.98 3.67 18.99
N ALA A 56 20.19 2.51 18.37
CA ALA A 56 19.73 1.22 18.84
C ALA A 56 20.33 0.82 20.19
N GLN A 57 21.56 1.26 20.50
CA GLN A 57 22.24 1.00 21.78
C GLN A 57 21.45 1.46 23.00
N ASN A 58 20.69 2.53 22.86
CA ASN A 58 19.91 3.12 23.95
C ASN A 58 18.45 2.62 24.01
N ILE A 59 18.09 1.64 23.17
CA ILE A 59 16.74 1.12 23.04
C ILE A 59 16.74 -0.36 23.45
N SER A 60 15.97 -0.68 24.49
CA SER A 60 15.80 -2.06 24.97
C SER A 60 14.70 -2.82 24.22
N ASN A 61 13.64 -2.12 23.81
CA ASN A 61 12.54 -2.68 23.03
C ASN A 61 12.19 -1.72 21.88
N GLY A 62 12.43 -2.17 20.65
CA GLY A 62 12.42 -1.33 19.45
C GLY A 62 11.53 -1.89 18.35
N VAL A 63 10.83 -1.00 17.65
CA VAL A 63 10.15 -1.30 16.39
C VAL A 63 10.78 -0.47 15.27
N VAL A 64 11.38 -1.14 14.29
CA VAL A 64 12.01 -0.49 13.15
C VAL A 64 10.98 -0.32 12.04
N VAL A 65 10.64 0.92 11.73
CA VAL A 65 9.67 1.31 10.69
C VAL A 65 10.44 1.61 9.41
N LEU A 66 10.06 0.96 8.31
CA LEU A 66 10.86 0.94 7.08
C LEU A 66 10.09 1.56 5.92
N ALA A 67 10.71 2.55 5.26
CA ALA A 67 10.14 3.29 4.14
C ALA A 67 11.24 3.70 3.14
N SER A 68 11.86 2.72 2.49
CA SER A 68 13.09 2.93 1.72
C SER A 68 13.08 2.18 0.37
N PRO A 69 13.55 2.80 -0.72
CA PRO A 69 13.76 2.12 -1.99
C PRO A 69 14.92 1.11 -1.95
N GLY A 70 15.69 1.06 -0.86
CA GLY A 70 16.89 0.26 -0.72
C GLY A 70 18.17 1.11 -0.80
N GLY A 71 19.23 0.54 -1.34
CA GLY A 71 20.56 1.16 -1.40
C GLY A 71 21.67 0.15 -1.15
N SER A 72 22.69 0.56 -0.41
CA SER A 72 23.90 -0.24 -0.16
C SER A 72 23.60 -1.53 0.62
N VAL A 73 24.02 -2.67 0.07
CA VAL A 73 23.78 -4.00 0.66
C VAL A 73 24.47 -4.14 2.02
N ILE A 74 25.77 -3.82 2.12
CA ILE A 74 26.54 -4.05 3.35
C ILE A 74 25.95 -3.32 4.57
N PRO A 75 25.67 -2.00 4.52
CA PRO A 75 24.97 -1.30 5.62
C PRO A 75 23.66 -1.97 6.02
N ALA A 76 22.85 -2.39 5.05
CA ALA A 76 21.56 -3.04 5.32
C ALA A 76 21.72 -4.39 6.04
N LEU A 77 22.70 -5.20 5.64
CA LEU A 77 22.98 -6.46 6.33
C LEU A 77 23.44 -6.22 7.78
N GLU A 78 24.31 -5.24 8.00
CA GLU A 78 24.79 -4.89 9.35
C GLU A 78 23.66 -4.32 10.24
N ILE A 79 22.81 -3.45 9.72
CA ILE A 79 21.59 -2.99 10.41
C ILE A 79 20.70 -4.18 10.76
N GLY A 80 20.48 -5.10 9.81
CA GLY A 80 19.69 -6.29 10.02
C GLY A 80 20.25 -7.20 11.11
N LYS A 81 21.57 -7.39 11.18
CA LYS A 81 22.22 -8.15 12.27
C LYS A 81 21.93 -7.51 13.63
N ILE A 82 22.09 -6.19 13.75
CA ILE A 82 21.80 -5.46 14.99
C ILE A 82 20.32 -5.63 15.40
N ILE A 83 19.38 -5.56 14.45
CA ILE A 83 17.94 -5.78 14.69
C ILE A 83 17.69 -7.19 15.24
N SER A 84 18.28 -8.20 14.60
CA SER A 84 18.13 -9.60 15.00
C SER A 84 18.70 -9.85 16.39
N GLU A 85 19.92 -9.39 16.66
CA GLU A 85 20.60 -9.51 17.95
C GLU A 85 19.83 -8.82 19.09
N ARG A 86 19.23 -7.65 18.82
CA ARG A 86 18.41 -6.93 19.81
C ARG A 86 16.99 -7.47 19.94
N GLY A 87 16.58 -8.39 19.07
CA GLY A 87 15.21 -8.89 19.03
C GLY A 87 14.17 -7.81 18.70
N PHE A 88 14.57 -6.78 17.94
CA PHE A 88 13.68 -5.71 17.51
C PHE A 88 12.65 -6.23 16.50
N LYS A 89 11.50 -5.57 16.48
CA LYS A 89 10.43 -5.82 15.49
C LYS A 89 10.68 -4.96 14.26
N THR A 90 10.19 -5.39 13.10
CA THR A 90 10.23 -4.59 11.88
C THR A 90 8.82 -4.39 11.33
N MET A 91 8.55 -3.22 10.76
CA MET A 91 7.28 -2.93 10.11
C MET A 91 7.44 -2.11 8.84
N VAL A 92 6.58 -2.37 7.85
CA VAL A 92 6.33 -1.45 6.74
C VAL A 92 4.88 -0.95 6.88
N PRO A 93 4.67 0.36 7.04
CA PRO A 93 3.34 0.94 7.19
C PRO A 93 2.58 0.96 5.86
N ASP A 94 1.33 1.40 5.92
CA ASP A 94 0.45 1.52 4.77
C ASP A 94 1.04 2.40 3.66
N ASN A 95 0.66 2.10 2.41
CA ASN A 95 1.01 2.88 1.22
C ASN A 95 2.52 3.17 1.06
N THR A 96 3.37 2.31 1.62
CA THR A 96 4.82 2.53 1.71
C THR A 96 5.59 1.49 0.92
N LEU A 97 6.66 1.91 0.25
CA LEU A 97 7.60 1.04 -0.43
C LEU A 97 8.78 0.69 0.49
N CYS A 98 9.09 -0.60 0.57
CA CYS A 98 10.35 -1.10 1.13
C CYS A 98 10.95 -2.14 0.18
N ALA A 99 11.93 -1.72 -0.61
CA ALA A 99 12.50 -2.55 -1.68
C ALA A 99 13.99 -2.82 -1.48
N SER A 100 14.48 -3.91 -2.10
CA SER A 100 15.90 -4.22 -2.19
C SER A 100 16.53 -4.34 -0.78
N SER A 101 17.62 -3.61 -0.52
CA SER A 101 18.28 -3.53 0.79
C SER A 101 17.33 -3.17 1.96
N CYS A 102 16.25 -2.42 1.73
CA CYS A 102 15.24 -2.16 2.78
C CYS A 102 14.54 -3.46 3.21
N ALA A 103 14.14 -4.28 2.24
CA ALA A 103 13.46 -5.54 2.52
C ALA A 103 14.40 -6.56 3.21
N LEU A 104 15.71 -6.47 2.94
CA LEU A 104 16.73 -7.22 3.69
C LEU A 104 16.83 -6.79 5.15
N ILE A 105 16.64 -5.51 5.48
CA ILE A 105 16.54 -5.05 6.87
C ILE A 105 15.27 -5.60 7.52
N TRP A 106 14.13 -5.52 6.80
CA TRP A 106 12.83 -5.98 7.30
C TRP A 106 12.85 -7.45 7.71
N ILE A 107 13.51 -8.32 6.92
CA ILE A 107 13.51 -9.77 7.15
C ILE A 107 14.10 -10.17 8.52
N ALA A 108 14.98 -9.32 9.06
CA ALA A 108 15.73 -9.53 10.30
C ALA A 108 14.88 -9.36 11.58
N GLY A 109 13.69 -8.77 11.46
CA GLY A 109 12.82 -8.55 12.61
C GLY A 109 12.41 -9.85 13.30
N LYS A 110 12.47 -9.84 14.63
CA LYS A 110 12.00 -10.95 15.47
C LYS A 110 10.50 -11.22 15.24
N GLU A 111 9.73 -10.14 15.17
CA GLU A 111 8.39 -10.12 14.62
C GLU A 111 8.38 -9.14 13.45
N LYS A 112 7.72 -9.54 12.37
CA LYS A 112 7.67 -8.80 11.11
C LYS A 112 6.24 -8.40 10.82
N PHE A 113 6.03 -7.13 10.56
CA PHE A 113 4.72 -6.58 10.24
C PHE A 113 4.74 -5.96 8.84
N LEU A 114 3.66 -6.18 8.10
CA LEU A 114 3.48 -5.65 6.77
C LEU A 114 2.05 -5.15 6.61
N ASP A 115 1.84 -3.93 6.18
CA ASP A 115 0.50 -3.47 5.81
C ASP A 115 0.08 -4.04 4.43
N ASP A 116 -1.20 -4.37 4.26
CA ASP A 116 -1.73 -4.92 2.99
C ASP A 116 -1.59 -3.97 1.80
N SER A 117 -1.54 -2.66 2.04
CA SER A 117 -1.37 -1.64 1.00
C SER A 117 0.11 -1.28 0.71
N SER A 118 1.04 -1.86 1.46
CA SER A 118 2.47 -1.62 1.29
C SER A 118 3.08 -2.51 0.21
N VAL A 119 4.25 -2.12 -0.29
CA VAL A 119 5.02 -2.91 -1.25
C VAL A 119 6.35 -3.30 -0.62
N LEU A 120 6.49 -4.58 -0.28
CA LEU A 120 7.76 -5.18 0.10
C LEU A 120 8.29 -6.03 -1.04
N GLY A 121 9.50 -5.75 -1.53
CA GLY A 121 10.03 -6.49 -2.67
C GLY A 121 11.54 -6.67 -2.68
N PHE A 122 11.95 -7.77 -3.29
CA PHE A 122 13.34 -8.21 -3.35
C PHE A 122 13.83 -8.32 -4.79
N HIS A 123 15.13 -8.20 -4.98
CA HIS A 123 15.80 -8.53 -6.24
C HIS A 123 17.27 -8.85 -5.96
N ALA A 124 17.94 -9.43 -6.95
CA ALA A 124 19.36 -9.77 -6.89
C ALA A 124 20.23 -8.52 -6.67
N ALA A 125 21.25 -8.61 -5.82
CA ALA A 125 22.24 -7.56 -5.67
C ALA A 125 22.93 -7.29 -7.01
N HIS A 126 23.19 -6.03 -7.30
CA HIS A 126 23.82 -5.62 -8.55
C HIS A 126 24.92 -4.58 -8.33
N ILE A 127 25.75 -4.44 -9.34
CA ILE A 127 26.74 -3.37 -9.49
C ILE A 127 26.46 -2.64 -10.81
N PHE A 128 26.65 -1.33 -10.81
CA PHE A 128 26.54 -0.55 -12.04
C PHE A 128 27.88 -0.54 -12.77
N LYS A 129 27.85 -0.89 -14.06
CA LYS A 129 28.97 -0.68 -14.99
C LYS A 129 28.43 0.08 -16.19
N GLU A 130 28.99 1.26 -16.45
CA GLU A 130 28.58 2.11 -17.57
C GLU A 130 27.06 2.41 -17.56
N GLY A 131 26.47 2.56 -16.37
CA GLY A 131 25.03 2.85 -16.19
C GLY A 131 24.10 1.64 -16.34
N ILE A 132 24.64 0.45 -16.65
CA ILE A 132 23.89 -0.80 -16.73
C ILE A 132 24.05 -1.58 -15.42
N ALA A 133 22.96 -2.08 -14.88
CA ALA A 133 22.97 -2.94 -13.70
C ALA A 133 23.38 -4.36 -14.10
N TYR A 134 24.38 -4.90 -13.40
CA TYR A 134 24.80 -6.30 -13.55
C TYR A 134 24.69 -7.00 -12.21
N GLU A 135 24.11 -8.19 -12.22
CA GLU A 135 24.04 -9.01 -11.02
C GLU A 135 25.45 -9.23 -10.42
N SER A 136 25.54 -9.09 -9.10
CA SER A 136 26.76 -9.28 -8.33
C SER A 136 26.72 -10.64 -7.62
N GLY A 137 27.45 -11.62 -8.16
CA GLY A 137 27.57 -12.93 -7.53
C GLY A 137 28.11 -12.86 -6.10
N VAL A 138 29.08 -11.98 -5.82
CA VAL A 138 29.58 -11.74 -4.46
C VAL A 138 28.52 -11.10 -3.56
N GLY A 139 27.75 -10.13 -4.08
CA GLY A 139 26.66 -9.51 -3.35
C GLY A 139 25.58 -10.51 -2.96
N ASN A 140 25.14 -11.35 -3.89
CA ASN A 140 24.14 -12.38 -3.64
C ASN A 140 24.67 -13.50 -2.72
N ALA A 141 25.96 -13.84 -2.79
CA ALA A 141 26.57 -14.79 -1.85
C ALA A 141 26.54 -14.25 -0.41
N LEU A 142 26.83 -12.96 -0.20
CA LEU A 142 26.75 -12.32 1.11
C LEU A 142 25.30 -12.24 1.62
N ILE A 143 24.35 -11.90 0.74
CA ILE A 143 22.92 -11.92 1.08
C ILE A 143 22.49 -13.33 1.48
N GLY A 144 22.85 -14.35 0.70
CA GLY A 144 22.51 -15.74 0.99
C GLY A 144 23.06 -16.20 2.34
N ALA A 145 24.32 -15.87 2.66
CA ALA A 145 24.92 -16.18 3.96
C ALA A 145 24.17 -15.49 5.11
N TYR A 146 23.88 -14.19 4.97
CA TYR A 146 23.11 -13.43 5.95
C TYR A 146 21.71 -14.01 6.20
N LEU A 147 20.98 -14.35 5.14
CA LEU A 147 19.63 -14.93 5.27
C LEU A 147 19.68 -16.33 5.89
N ASN A 148 20.73 -17.11 5.61
CA ASN A 148 20.96 -18.39 6.26
C ASN A 148 21.24 -18.22 7.77
N ASP A 149 22.05 -17.23 8.16
CA ASP A 149 22.32 -16.93 9.58
C ASP A 149 21.05 -16.51 10.34
N LEU A 150 20.11 -15.86 9.66
CA LEU A 150 18.77 -15.57 10.18
C LEU A 150 17.83 -16.79 10.21
N GLY A 151 18.26 -17.95 9.74
CA GLY A 151 17.50 -19.20 9.76
C GLY A 151 16.45 -19.33 8.67
N LEU A 152 16.55 -18.58 7.58
CA LEU A 152 15.59 -18.69 6.47
C LEU A 152 15.81 -19.96 5.65
N SER A 153 14.70 -20.49 5.11
CA SER A 153 14.74 -21.66 4.25
C SER A 153 15.46 -21.37 2.93
N THR A 154 16.03 -22.39 2.30
CA THR A 154 16.62 -22.26 0.95
C THR A 154 15.62 -21.71 -0.06
N LYS A 155 14.32 -22.04 0.06
CA LYS A 155 13.27 -21.50 -0.82
C LYS A 155 13.12 -19.98 -0.66
N ALA A 156 13.13 -19.49 0.58
CA ALA A 156 13.10 -18.05 0.86
C ALA A 156 14.35 -17.35 0.32
N ILE A 157 15.54 -17.93 0.51
CA ILE A 157 16.80 -17.37 0.00
C ILE A 157 16.77 -17.26 -1.53
N ILE A 158 16.30 -18.31 -2.21
CA ILE A 158 16.12 -18.30 -3.67
C ILE A 158 15.16 -17.18 -4.06
N PHE A 159 13.96 -17.12 -3.49
CA PHE A 159 12.96 -16.10 -3.81
C PHE A 159 13.53 -14.67 -3.67
N ILE A 160 14.20 -14.39 -2.54
CA ILE A 160 14.78 -13.07 -2.24
C ILE A 160 15.84 -12.65 -3.28
N THR A 161 16.54 -13.61 -3.88
CA THR A 161 17.65 -13.36 -4.81
C THR A 161 17.30 -13.64 -6.28
N THR A 162 16.06 -14.02 -6.61
CA THR A 162 15.69 -14.49 -7.96
C THR A 162 15.39 -13.38 -8.96
N ALA A 163 14.72 -12.29 -8.55
CA ALA A 163 14.35 -11.25 -9.49
C ALA A 163 15.62 -10.54 -10.04
N PRO A 164 15.69 -10.28 -11.36
CA PRO A 164 16.83 -9.60 -11.95
C PRO A 164 16.93 -8.16 -11.44
N PRO A 165 18.06 -7.47 -11.63
CA PRO A 165 18.27 -6.10 -11.15
C PRO A 165 17.21 -5.09 -11.62
N GLU A 166 16.62 -5.30 -12.80
CA GLU A 166 15.57 -4.45 -13.39
C GLU A 166 14.15 -4.81 -12.90
N GLY A 167 14.01 -5.93 -12.20
CA GLY A 167 12.74 -6.46 -11.71
C GLY A 167 12.60 -6.38 -10.20
N ILE A 168 11.42 -6.73 -9.70
CA ILE A 168 11.15 -6.85 -8.27
C ILE A 168 10.26 -8.06 -8.01
N ALA A 169 10.70 -8.96 -7.14
CA ALA A 169 9.90 -10.03 -6.59
C ALA A 169 9.15 -9.50 -5.36
N VAL A 170 7.88 -9.16 -5.54
CA VAL A 170 7.02 -8.66 -4.46
C VAL A 170 6.63 -9.80 -3.54
N LEU A 171 6.74 -9.60 -2.23
CA LEU A 171 6.28 -10.54 -1.22
C LEU A 171 4.78 -10.33 -0.97
N ASP A 172 3.95 -11.18 -1.57
CA ASP A 172 2.54 -11.29 -1.21
C ASP A 172 2.28 -12.42 -0.20
N LYS A 173 1.04 -12.49 0.31
CA LYS A 173 0.61 -13.50 1.29
C LYS A 173 0.88 -14.94 0.81
N LYS A 174 0.57 -15.22 -0.45
CA LYS A 174 0.71 -16.56 -1.02
C LYS A 174 2.19 -16.94 -1.08
N THR A 175 3.01 -16.03 -1.56
CA THR A 175 4.45 -16.19 -1.72
C THR A 175 5.14 -16.37 -0.38
N GLY A 176 4.78 -15.57 0.63
CA GLY A 176 5.30 -15.72 1.99
C GLY A 176 5.05 -17.12 2.58
N ILE A 177 3.86 -17.67 2.38
CA ILE A 177 3.53 -19.05 2.78
C ILE A 177 4.35 -20.06 1.97
N ASP A 178 4.39 -19.92 0.65
CA ASP A 178 5.04 -20.88 -0.26
C ASP A 178 6.55 -20.98 -0.01
N VAL A 179 7.20 -19.87 0.32
CA VAL A 179 8.65 -19.79 0.54
C VAL A 179 9.05 -19.89 2.02
N GLY A 180 8.08 -19.85 2.93
CA GLY A 180 8.30 -19.99 4.37
C GLY A 180 8.83 -18.71 5.04
N ILE A 181 8.45 -17.54 4.56
CA ILE A 181 8.71 -16.25 5.21
C ILE A 181 7.50 -15.90 6.09
N ALA A 182 7.66 -16.04 7.41
CA ALA A 182 6.61 -15.72 8.37
C ALA A 182 6.55 -14.22 8.68
N TYR A 183 5.36 -13.64 8.62
CA TYR A 183 5.06 -12.26 9.02
C TYR A 183 3.59 -12.11 9.37
N SER A 184 3.24 -11.03 10.05
CA SER A 184 1.87 -10.67 10.42
C SER A 184 1.43 -9.44 9.62
N PHE A 185 0.17 -9.40 9.21
CA PHE A 185 -0.40 -8.16 8.69
C PHE A 185 -0.65 -7.18 9.83
N LEU A 186 -0.46 -5.88 9.57
CA LEU A 186 -0.89 -4.83 10.49
C LEU A 186 -2.42 -4.77 10.47
N SER A 187 -3.09 -5.60 11.27
CA SER A 187 -4.53 -5.42 11.48
C SER A 187 -4.72 -4.31 12.51
N THR A 188 -5.50 -3.29 12.17
CA THR A 188 -6.18 -2.47 13.16
C THR A 188 -7.16 -3.37 13.95
N GLY A 189 -7.55 -2.97 15.15
CA GLY A 189 -8.34 -3.78 16.11
C GLY A 189 -9.74 -4.27 15.69
N ASP A 190 -10.05 -4.31 14.39
CA ASP A 190 -11.28 -4.85 13.79
C ASP A 190 -11.27 -6.38 13.61
N ASP A 191 -10.12 -7.04 13.84
CA ASP A 191 -9.88 -8.44 13.45
C ASP A 191 -10.63 -9.49 14.31
N LEU A 192 -11.11 -9.13 15.52
CA LEU A 192 -11.93 -10.04 16.34
C LEU A 192 -13.39 -10.16 15.87
N LEU A 193 -13.90 -9.16 15.14
CA LEU A 193 -15.26 -9.19 14.59
C LEU A 193 -15.28 -9.82 13.19
N GLN A 194 -14.14 -9.87 12.51
CA GLN A 194 -14.06 -10.27 11.10
C GLN A 194 -13.82 -11.77 10.89
N LYS A 195 -13.29 -12.48 11.90
CA LYS A 195 -12.99 -13.92 11.85
C LYS A 195 -14.21 -14.82 11.54
N GLN A 196 -15.42 -14.35 11.83
CA GLN A 196 -16.66 -15.07 11.51
C GLN A 196 -17.19 -14.81 10.08
N SER A 197 -16.64 -13.80 9.39
CA SER A 197 -17.06 -13.37 8.04
C SER A 197 -16.04 -13.72 6.93
N LEU A 198 -14.84 -14.18 7.31
CA LEU A 198 -13.68 -14.36 6.44
C LEU A 198 -13.60 -15.72 5.72
N GLU A 199 -14.43 -16.70 6.05
CA GLU A 199 -14.51 -17.96 5.28
C GLU A 199 -15.23 -17.78 3.92
N LEU A 200 -15.75 -16.59 3.59
CA LEU A 200 -16.57 -16.34 2.39
C LEU A 200 -15.98 -15.37 1.34
N LYS A 201 -14.76 -14.80 1.49
CA LYS A 201 -14.37 -13.57 0.74
C LYS A 201 -13.00 -13.47 0.05
N ASN A 202 -12.24 -14.54 -0.18
CA ASN A 202 -10.95 -14.42 -0.91
C ASN A 202 -11.10 -14.65 -2.42
N GLU A 203 -11.71 -13.69 -3.13
CA GLU A 203 -11.66 -13.61 -4.59
C GLU A 203 -11.27 -12.18 -5.02
N PRO A 204 -10.34 -11.99 -5.98
CA PRO A 204 -9.90 -10.67 -6.47
C PRO A 204 -11.05 -9.84 -7.06
N TYR A 205 -12.15 -10.50 -7.41
CA TYR A 205 -13.40 -9.87 -7.85
C TYR A 205 -14.41 -9.84 -6.70
N ASN A 206 -14.76 -8.63 -6.23
CA ASN A 206 -15.66 -8.42 -5.10
C ASN A 206 -16.83 -7.48 -5.46
N PRO A 207 -17.84 -7.97 -6.21
CA PRO A 207 -19.02 -7.20 -6.61
C PRO A 207 -19.78 -6.60 -5.43
N VAL A 208 -20.00 -7.40 -4.39
CA VAL A 208 -20.75 -6.97 -3.19
C VAL A 208 -20.03 -5.83 -2.50
N GLY A 209 -18.71 -5.92 -2.35
CA GLY A 209 -17.89 -4.89 -1.72
C GLY A 209 -17.91 -3.57 -2.50
N ALA A 210 -17.68 -3.62 -3.81
CA ALA A 210 -17.71 -2.43 -4.67
C ALA A 210 -19.08 -1.75 -4.66
N VAL A 211 -20.16 -2.54 -4.76
CA VAL A 211 -21.54 -2.03 -4.73
C VAL A 211 -21.89 -1.46 -3.36
N ALA A 212 -21.50 -2.12 -2.27
CA ALA A 212 -21.72 -1.61 -0.92
C ALA A 212 -21.01 -0.27 -0.69
N ALA A 213 -19.76 -0.15 -1.13
CA ALA A 213 -18.99 1.09 -1.00
C ALA A 213 -19.57 2.23 -1.84
N PHE A 214 -20.01 1.95 -3.06
CA PHE A 214 -20.72 2.91 -3.91
C PHE A 214 -21.99 3.44 -3.25
N TYR A 215 -22.89 2.57 -2.76
CA TYR A 215 -24.13 3.00 -2.11
C TYR A 215 -23.89 3.70 -0.76
N LYS A 216 -22.81 3.36 -0.05
CA LYS A 216 -22.36 4.11 1.12
C LYS A 216 -21.87 5.52 0.73
N ALA A 217 -21.17 5.68 -0.39
CA ALA A 217 -20.81 7.03 -0.87
C ALA A 217 -22.07 7.85 -1.20
N LEU A 218 -23.06 7.24 -1.86
CA LEU A 218 -24.35 7.88 -2.13
C LEU A 218 -25.09 8.31 -0.85
N SER A 219 -25.05 7.51 0.22
CA SER A 219 -25.69 7.88 1.49
C SER A 219 -25.08 9.11 2.14
N HIS A 220 -23.80 9.40 1.86
CA HIS A 220 -23.09 10.60 2.32
C HIS A 220 -23.11 11.73 1.27
N ALA A 221 -23.82 11.53 0.16
CA ALA A 221 -23.79 12.40 -1.01
C ALA A 221 -22.38 12.64 -1.59
N ASP A 222 -21.43 11.74 -1.37
CA ASP A 222 -20.06 11.88 -1.86
C ASP A 222 -19.97 11.45 -3.33
N GLY A 223 -20.07 12.43 -4.22
CA GLY A 223 -19.99 12.20 -5.67
C GLY A 223 -18.63 11.72 -6.15
N ASN A 224 -17.53 12.17 -5.54
CA ASN A 224 -16.18 11.82 -5.95
C ASN A 224 -15.88 10.34 -5.64
N ILE A 225 -16.19 9.91 -4.41
CA ILE A 225 -16.03 8.52 -4.01
C ILE A 225 -17.02 7.62 -4.75
N ALA A 226 -18.26 8.04 -4.95
CA ALA A 226 -19.22 7.24 -5.71
C ALA A 226 -18.76 7.04 -7.17
N SER A 227 -18.32 8.10 -7.85
CA SER A 227 -17.84 8.02 -9.23
C SER A 227 -16.60 7.11 -9.38
N SER A 228 -15.71 7.05 -8.37
CA SER A 228 -14.51 6.21 -8.41
C SER A 228 -14.81 4.70 -8.46
N TYR A 229 -15.99 4.26 -7.98
CA TYR A 229 -16.45 2.87 -8.11
C TYR A 229 -17.13 2.57 -9.45
N VAL A 230 -17.33 3.56 -10.32
CA VAL A 230 -17.94 3.37 -11.64
C VAL A 230 -16.84 3.18 -12.68
N VAL A 231 -17.12 2.45 -13.76
CA VAL A 231 -16.17 2.28 -14.88
C VAL A 231 -15.76 3.63 -15.48
N PRO A 232 -14.47 3.84 -15.86
CA PRO A 232 -13.98 5.15 -16.29
C PRO A 232 -14.78 5.77 -17.44
N SER A 233 -15.26 4.96 -18.39
CA SER A 233 -16.05 5.41 -19.55
C SER A 233 -17.40 6.03 -19.20
N LYS A 234 -17.85 5.94 -17.94
CA LYS A 234 -19.11 6.49 -17.45
C LYS A 234 -18.96 7.62 -16.44
N ARG A 235 -17.75 7.86 -15.92
CA ARG A 235 -17.49 8.91 -14.91
C ARG A 235 -17.67 10.30 -15.52
N GLY A 236 -18.02 11.28 -14.70
CA GLY A 236 -18.14 12.67 -15.13
C GLY A 236 -19.30 12.97 -16.09
N ILE A 237 -20.12 11.97 -16.47
CA ILE A 237 -21.20 12.12 -17.45
C ILE A 237 -22.54 11.69 -16.84
N GLY A 238 -23.58 12.48 -17.06
CA GLY A 238 -24.95 12.14 -16.68
C GLY A 238 -25.11 11.82 -15.18
N PRO A 239 -25.75 10.71 -14.79
CA PRO A 239 -26.00 10.38 -13.38
C PRO A 239 -24.76 9.96 -12.60
N PHE A 240 -23.64 9.65 -13.28
CA PHE A 240 -22.37 9.29 -12.65
C PHE A 240 -21.37 10.46 -12.61
N ASN A 241 -21.80 11.65 -13.01
CA ASN A 241 -21.06 12.87 -12.75
C ASN A 241 -21.10 13.21 -11.25
N GLU A 242 -19.94 13.57 -10.71
CA GLU A 242 -19.68 13.79 -9.29
C GLU A 242 -20.57 14.90 -8.73
N GLU A 243 -20.72 16.02 -9.45
CA GLU A 243 -21.55 17.14 -9.04
C GLU A 243 -23.04 16.77 -9.09
N ASN A 244 -23.47 16.02 -10.10
CA ASN A 244 -24.85 15.55 -10.22
C ASN A 244 -25.23 14.60 -9.07
N ILE A 245 -24.31 13.69 -8.70
CA ILE A 245 -24.48 12.81 -7.53
C ILE A 245 -24.61 13.67 -6.27
N PHE A 246 -23.63 14.53 -5.98
CA PHE A 246 -23.66 15.38 -4.79
C PHE A 246 -24.95 16.19 -4.71
N LYS A 247 -25.34 16.87 -5.80
CA LYS A 247 -26.54 17.69 -5.88
C LYS A 247 -27.82 16.90 -5.64
N PHE A 248 -27.93 15.68 -6.14
CA PHE A 248 -29.13 14.86 -5.97
C PHE A 248 -29.26 14.31 -4.54
N TYR A 249 -28.18 13.72 -4.01
CA TYR A 249 -28.21 13.01 -2.74
C TYR A 249 -28.11 13.94 -1.51
N SER A 250 -27.45 15.10 -1.62
CA SER A 250 -27.37 16.08 -0.52
C SER A 250 -28.71 16.75 -0.20
N GLN A 251 -29.67 16.72 -1.13
CA GLN A 251 -31.00 17.32 -0.96
C GLN A 251 -32.00 16.40 -0.24
N MET A 252 -31.58 15.22 0.20
CA MET A 252 -32.48 14.26 0.83
C MET A 252 -32.80 14.63 2.28
N LYS A 253 -34.09 14.75 2.61
CA LYS A 253 -34.55 14.90 4.00
C LYS A 253 -34.14 13.72 4.88
N LYS A 254 -34.20 12.49 4.36
CA LYS A 254 -33.59 11.30 4.97
C LYS A 254 -32.61 10.71 3.97
N PRO A 255 -31.31 10.61 4.30
CA PRO A 255 -30.30 10.04 3.42
C PRO A 255 -30.65 8.62 2.99
N LEU A 256 -30.04 8.20 1.88
CA LEU A 256 -30.16 6.82 1.41
C LEU A 256 -29.66 5.85 2.48
N GLN A 257 -30.46 4.84 2.78
CA GLN A 257 -30.11 3.74 3.67
C GLN A 257 -30.26 2.43 2.90
N VAL A 258 -29.17 1.68 2.80
CA VAL A 258 -29.20 0.33 2.25
C VAL A 258 -29.92 -0.59 3.24
N LYS A 259 -30.87 -1.37 2.73
CA LYS A 259 -31.61 -2.40 3.48
C LYS A 259 -31.00 -3.78 3.30
N ASN A 260 -30.68 -4.14 2.05
CA ASN A 260 -30.07 -5.42 1.73
C ASN A 260 -29.18 -5.29 0.49
N ILE A 261 -28.09 -6.06 0.47
CA ILE A 261 -27.24 -6.25 -0.70
C ILE A 261 -27.10 -7.75 -0.91
N GLU A 262 -27.48 -8.22 -2.09
CA GLU A 262 -27.46 -9.64 -2.42
C GLU A 262 -26.82 -9.84 -3.77
N GLN A 263 -25.80 -10.69 -3.83
CA GLN A 263 -25.21 -11.10 -5.10
C GLN A 263 -26.04 -12.24 -5.68
N ILE A 264 -26.64 -12.02 -6.85
CA ILE A 264 -27.51 -13.01 -7.49
C ILE A 264 -26.81 -13.84 -8.56
N ASN A 265 -25.67 -13.36 -9.08
CA ASN A 265 -24.78 -14.12 -9.94
C ASN A 265 -23.35 -13.53 -9.87
N PHE A 266 -22.43 -14.03 -10.68
CA PHE A 266 -21.03 -13.61 -10.64
C PHE A 266 -20.85 -12.09 -10.77
N ASP A 267 -21.50 -11.39 -11.69
CA ASP A 267 -21.27 -9.96 -11.95
C ASP A 267 -22.41 -9.04 -11.49
N THR A 268 -23.51 -9.59 -10.98
CA THR A 268 -24.74 -8.87 -10.71
C THR A 268 -25.12 -8.89 -9.24
N VAL A 269 -25.34 -7.69 -8.70
CA VAL A 269 -25.73 -7.44 -7.31
C VAL A 269 -27.06 -6.71 -7.28
N ILE A 270 -27.97 -7.15 -6.42
CA ILE A 270 -29.22 -6.46 -6.11
C ILE A 270 -29.03 -5.65 -4.84
N VAL A 271 -29.43 -4.38 -4.89
CA VAL A 271 -29.45 -3.48 -3.73
C VAL A 271 -30.88 -3.03 -3.49
N ASN A 272 -31.38 -3.28 -2.28
CA ASN A 272 -32.61 -2.68 -1.79
C ASN A 272 -32.25 -1.54 -0.85
N TYR A 273 -32.86 -0.38 -1.03
CA TYR A 273 -32.55 0.81 -0.26
C TYR A 273 -33.79 1.68 -0.05
N VAL A 274 -33.72 2.57 0.94
CA VAL A 274 -34.77 3.55 1.21
C VAL A 274 -34.17 4.94 1.29
N TYR A 275 -34.88 5.96 0.82
CA TYR A 275 -34.53 7.36 1.08
C TYR A 275 -35.79 8.23 1.12
N THR A 276 -35.71 9.43 1.66
CA THR A 276 -36.81 10.40 1.60
C THR A 276 -36.27 11.71 1.04
N LYS A 277 -36.66 12.06 -0.19
CA LYS A 277 -36.23 13.31 -0.82
C LYS A 277 -36.91 14.52 -0.17
N THR A 278 -38.24 14.53 -0.17
CA THR A 278 -39.05 15.61 0.43
C THR A 278 -40.00 15.05 1.49
N LYS A 279 -41.25 14.70 1.13
CA LYS A 279 -42.25 14.09 2.02
C LYS A 279 -42.47 12.61 1.72
N THR A 280 -42.37 12.21 0.46
CA THR A 280 -42.56 10.82 0.03
C THR A 280 -41.26 10.03 0.18
N SER A 281 -41.36 8.86 0.81
CA SER A 281 -40.26 7.91 0.89
C SER A 281 -40.21 7.08 -0.38
N CYS A 282 -39.00 6.82 -0.87
CA CYS A 282 -38.75 5.86 -1.93
C CYS A 282 -38.19 4.58 -1.32
N GLU A 283 -38.78 3.45 -1.67
CA GLU A 283 -38.21 2.12 -1.45
C GLU A 283 -37.71 1.62 -2.80
N GLY A 284 -36.41 1.79 -3.02
CA GLY A 284 -35.77 1.51 -4.28
C GLY A 284 -35.18 0.11 -4.34
N ARG A 285 -35.24 -0.49 -5.53
CA ARG A 285 -34.51 -1.71 -5.88
C ARG A 285 -33.65 -1.43 -7.09
N ALA A 286 -32.36 -1.72 -6.99
CA ALA A 286 -31.42 -1.59 -8.08
C ALA A 286 -30.76 -2.91 -8.42
N ILE A 287 -30.60 -3.15 -9.72
CA ILE A 287 -29.79 -4.23 -10.28
C ILE A 287 -28.49 -3.59 -10.77
N VAL A 288 -27.38 -4.01 -10.19
CA VAL A 288 -26.06 -3.43 -10.43
C VAL A 288 -25.18 -4.49 -11.09
N LYS A 289 -24.71 -4.20 -12.30
CA LYS A 289 -23.71 -5.03 -12.99
C LYS A 289 -22.33 -4.46 -12.77
N THR A 290 -21.41 -5.34 -12.41
CA THR A 290 -20.01 -5.05 -12.14
C THR A 290 -19.10 -5.67 -13.20
N GLU A 291 -17.86 -5.24 -13.25
CA GLU A 291 -16.79 -5.86 -14.04
C GLU A 291 -15.45 -5.70 -13.34
N TYR A 292 -14.50 -6.58 -13.63
CA TYR A 292 -13.14 -6.45 -13.14
C TYR A 292 -12.29 -5.71 -14.17
N TYR A 293 -11.78 -4.54 -13.80
CA TYR A 293 -11.03 -3.66 -14.69
C TYR A 293 -9.82 -3.08 -13.97
N MET A 294 -8.63 -3.29 -14.55
CA MET A 294 -7.34 -2.79 -14.03
C MET A 294 -7.16 -3.04 -12.52
N GLY A 295 -7.41 -4.27 -12.07
CA GLY A 295 -7.23 -4.65 -10.67
C GLY A 295 -8.40 -4.31 -9.74
N ASN A 296 -9.45 -3.64 -10.25
CA ASN A 296 -10.56 -3.14 -9.43
C ASN A 296 -11.89 -3.75 -9.87
N THR A 297 -12.78 -4.02 -8.91
CA THR A 297 -14.19 -4.33 -9.21
C THR A 297 -14.97 -3.04 -9.36
N LEU A 298 -15.45 -2.74 -10.56
CA LEU A 298 -16.13 -1.48 -10.90
C LEU A 298 -17.57 -1.72 -11.35
N ILE A 299 -18.42 -0.72 -11.14
CA ILE A 299 -19.81 -0.72 -11.56
C ILE A 299 -19.88 -0.31 -13.02
N ARG A 300 -20.30 -1.26 -13.85
CA ARG A 300 -20.51 -1.06 -15.28
C ARG A 300 -21.88 -0.50 -15.58
N GLN A 301 -22.91 -0.90 -14.83
CA GLN A 301 -24.29 -0.48 -15.10
C GLN A 301 -25.14 -0.55 -13.84
N ILE A 302 -26.03 0.43 -13.66
CA ILE A 302 -27.08 0.42 -12.64
C ILE A 302 -28.42 0.58 -13.34
N GLN A 303 -29.36 -0.30 -13.02
CA GLN A 303 -30.77 -0.12 -13.33
C GLN A 303 -31.53 -0.05 -12.00
N ALA A 304 -31.97 1.15 -11.66
CA ALA A 304 -32.65 1.43 -10.40
C ALA A 304 -34.09 1.83 -10.67
N ASN A 305 -35.01 1.27 -9.88
CA ASN A 305 -36.41 1.68 -9.90
C ASN A 305 -36.73 2.33 -8.56
N CYS A 306 -37.27 3.54 -8.69
CA CYS A 306 -37.84 4.41 -7.70
C CYS A 306 -38.77 5.35 -8.49
#